data_AF-A0A354DIS7-F1
#
_entry.id   AF-A0A354DIS7-F1
#
_cell.length_a   1.000
_cell.length_b   1.000
_cell.length_c   1.000
_cell.angle_alpha   90.00
_cell.angle_beta   90.00
_cell.angle_gamma   90.00
#
_symmetry.space_group_name_H-M   'P 1'
#
loop_
_entity.id
_entity.type
_entity.pdbx_description
1 polymer ?
#
loop_
_entity_poly.entity_id
_entity_poly.type
_entity_poly.pdbx_seq_one_letter_code
_entity_poly.pdbx_strand_id
1 'polypeptide(L)'
;WLRVEVPATIEYLIGKLTKVELTSIRQYLKLKGVSTLKKEELVHIICKELLGRSQEIFAEFDEEVYHLVKFTVDQGGWTDVSSLTIEQILYLRDRGILFPGIVDGRKALVMASEFVESFQRADGPELYEIIQQNTNWVRLIQGLLYYYGVLTPEQLTEELLKRETIDVGDIQRFARVLELVQRYYGAYQAFDGGLAHLAVSNPDDLQKELERKGELSFYPFTTEQLVRAGITGYLDKDEAFLRFSTFLTDKVRVS
;
A
#
# COMPACT_ATOMS: atom_id res chain seq x y z
N TRP A 1 2.31 -14.57 16.20
CA TRP A 1 3.22 -13.77 17.05
C TRP A 1 4.14 -14.69 17.81
N LEU A 2 5.45 -14.58 17.61
CA LEU A 2 6.46 -15.36 18.34
C LEU A 2 7.30 -14.39 19.17
N ARG A 3 7.87 -14.86 20.29
CA ARG A 3 8.86 -14.05 21.03
C ARG A 3 10.06 -13.75 20.13
N VAL A 4 10.49 -12.51 20.14
CA VAL A 4 11.60 -11.99 19.36
C VAL A 4 12.53 -11.24 20.31
N GLU A 5 13.81 -11.58 20.26
CA GLU A 5 14.87 -10.83 20.93
C GLU A 5 15.38 -9.78 19.95
N VAL A 6 15.56 -8.54 20.42
CA VAL A 6 16.06 -7.42 19.61
C VAL A 6 17.43 -6.97 20.13
N PRO A 7 18.38 -6.58 19.25
CA PRO A 7 18.27 -6.56 17.79
C PRO A 7 18.24 -7.98 17.18
N ALA A 8 17.51 -8.15 16.08
CA ALA A 8 17.33 -9.43 15.40
C ALA A 8 17.88 -9.40 13.98
N THR A 9 18.50 -10.51 13.54
CA THR A 9 18.95 -10.65 12.15
C THR A 9 17.79 -11.00 11.22
N ILE A 10 17.95 -10.72 9.92
CA ILE A 10 16.95 -11.09 8.93
C ILE A 10 16.72 -12.61 8.89
N GLU A 11 17.80 -13.38 8.99
CA GLU A 11 17.77 -14.84 8.97
C GLU A 11 16.98 -15.39 10.17
N TYR A 12 17.15 -14.79 11.35
CA TYR A 12 16.38 -15.15 12.53
C TYR A 12 14.88 -14.88 12.36
N LEU A 13 14.52 -13.68 11.87
CA LEU A 13 13.11 -13.30 11.70
C LEU A 13 12.42 -14.14 10.63
N ILE A 14 13.07 -14.33 9.47
CA ILE A 14 12.52 -15.11 8.36
C ILE A 14 12.52 -16.60 8.67
N GLY A 15 13.54 -17.12 9.37
CA GLY A 15 13.60 -18.51 9.81
C GLY A 15 12.42 -18.92 10.70
N LYS A 16 11.83 -17.97 11.43
CA LYS A 16 10.65 -18.17 12.28
C LYS A 16 9.32 -18.21 11.52
N LEU A 17 9.29 -17.78 10.27
CA LEU A 17 8.06 -17.77 9.46
C LEU A 17 7.64 -19.19 9.06
N THR A 18 6.34 -19.37 8.88
CA THR A 18 5.76 -20.59 8.30
C THR A 18 6.00 -20.66 6.80
N LYS A 19 5.85 -21.86 6.20
CA LYS A 19 5.99 -22.03 4.73
C LYS A 19 5.01 -21.16 3.93
N VAL A 20 3.81 -20.92 4.47
CA VAL A 20 2.80 -20.06 3.83
C VAL A 20 3.30 -18.61 3.80
N GLU A 21 3.81 -18.11 4.91
CA GLU A 21 4.35 -16.75 5.01
C GLU A 21 5.61 -16.56 4.14
N LEU A 22 6.50 -17.55 4.12
CA LEU A 22 7.65 -17.57 3.20
C LEU A 22 7.19 -17.58 1.74
N THR A 23 6.06 -18.22 1.43
CA THR A 23 5.49 -18.22 0.08
C THR A 23 5.02 -16.84 -0.33
N SER A 24 4.40 -16.07 0.57
CA SER A 24 4.00 -14.69 0.29
C SER A 24 5.22 -13.80 -0.05
N ILE A 25 6.29 -13.88 0.75
CA ILE A 25 7.52 -13.13 0.48
C ILE A 25 8.17 -13.56 -0.84
N ARG A 26 8.24 -14.88 -1.09
CA ARG A 26 8.75 -15.44 -2.35
C ARG A 26 7.98 -14.94 -3.57
N GLN A 27 6.64 -14.86 -3.48
CA GLN A 27 5.78 -14.33 -4.54
C GLN A 27 6.02 -12.85 -4.78
N TYR A 28 6.11 -12.06 -3.71
CA TYR A 28 6.47 -10.64 -3.79
C TYR A 28 7.81 -10.43 -4.53
N LEU A 29 8.83 -11.21 -4.16
CA LEU A 29 10.16 -11.19 -4.78
C LEU A 29 10.18 -11.80 -6.21
N LYS A 30 9.06 -12.37 -6.68
CA LYS A 30 8.92 -13.04 -7.99
C LYS A 30 9.92 -14.19 -8.19
N LEU A 31 10.32 -14.89 -7.12
CA LEU A 31 11.28 -16.00 -7.18
C LEU A 31 10.63 -17.25 -7.81
N LYS A 32 11.15 -17.67 -8.96
CA LYS A 32 10.68 -18.85 -9.73
C LYS A 32 11.52 -20.08 -9.41
N GLY A 33 10.92 -21.27 -9.51
CA GLY A 33 11.63 -22.55 -9.38
C GLY A 33 12.08 -22.94 -7.97
N VAL A 34 11.84 -22.11 -6.95
CA VAL A 34 12.29 -22.35 -5.57
C VAL A 34 11.23 -22.95 -4.64
N SER A 35 10.06 -23.33 -5.17
CA SER A 35 8.93 -23.85 -4.38
C SER A 35 9.13 -25.26 -3.84
N THR A 36 10.08 -26.02 -4.40
CA THR A 36 10.44 -27.38 -3.97
C THR A 36 11.58 -27.43 -2.97
N LEU A 37 12.23 -26.29 -2.69
CA LEU A 37 13.36 -26.21 -1.77
C LEU A 37 12.96 -26.54 -0.34
N LYS A 38 13.95 -27.00 0.44
CA LYS A 38 13.78 -27.13 1.88
C LYS A 38 13.65 -25.74 2.51
N LYS A 39 13.03 -25.68 3.70
CA LYS A 39 12.75 -24.41 4.38
C LYS A 39 14.02 -23.58 4.57
N GLU A 40 15.11 -24.20 5.00
CA GLU A 40 16.40 -23.54 5.25
C GLU A 40 16.98 -22.91 3.98
N GLU A 41 16.99 -23.66 2.87
CA GLU A 41 17.44 -23.17 1.56
C GLU A 41 16.57 -22.00 1.07
N LEU A 42 15.25 -22.10 1.24
CA LEU A 42 14.31 -21.04 0.89
C LEU A 42 14.54 -19.77 1.72
N VAL A 43 14.76 -19.91 3.03
CA VAL A 43 15.08 -18.80 3.94
C VAL A 43 16.35 -18.10 3.47
N HIS A 44 17.41 -18.85 3.16
CA HIS A 44 18.68 -18.29 2.71
C HIS A 44 18.52 -17.45 1.42
N ILE A 45 17.81 -17.99 0.41
CA ILE A 45 17.56 -17.26 -0.84
C ILE A 45 16.73 -16.01 -0.59
N ILE A 46 15.65 -16.11 0.19
CA ILE A 46 14.80 -14.95 0.51
C ILE A 46 15.61 -13.86 1.22
N CYS A 47 16.44 -14.21 2.21
CA CYS A 47 17.26 -13.24 2.93
C CYS A 47 18.21 -12.50 1.98
N LYS A 48 18.91 -13.25 1.12
CA LYS A 48 19.83 -12.67 0.14
C LYS A 48 19.12 -11.70 -0.81
N GLU A 49 17.96 -12.09 -1.33
CA GLU A 49 17.20 -11.28 -2.29
C GLU A 49 16.61 -10.02 -1.64
N LEU A 50 16.08 -10.12 -0.41
CA LEU A 50 15.58 -8.96 0.32
C LEU A 50 16.67 -7.93 0.60
N LEU A 51 17.84 -8.37 1.09
CA LEU A 51 18.95 -7.48 1.38
C LEU A 51 19.52 -6.86 0.10
N GLY A 52 19.69 -7.66 -0.95
CA GLY A 52 20.19 -7.20 -2.25
C GLY A 52 19.28 -6.19 -2.93
N ARG A 53 17.98 -6.22 -2.62
CA ARG A 53 16.95 -5.33 -3.19
C ARG A 53 16.42 -4.29 -2.20
N SER A 54 17.07 -4.11 -1.06
CA SER A 54 16.61 -3.20 0.00
C SER A 54 16.30 -1.79 -0.49
N GLN A 55 17.15 -1.21 -1.35
CA GLN A 55 16.92 0.10 -1.95
C GLN A 55 15.66 0.15 -2.83
N GLU A 56 15.43 -0.88 -3.65
CA GLU A 56 14.21 -0.99 -4.44
C GLU A 56 12.97 -1.09 -3.55
N ILE A 57 13.06 -1.87 -2.47
CA ILE A 57 11.96 -2.05 -1.51
C ILE A 57 11.60 -0.70 -0.86
N PHE A 58 12.60 0.08 -0.42
CA PHE A 58 12.35 1.40 0.18
C PHE A 58 11.75 2.39 -0.82
N ALA A 59 12.14 2.30 -2.09
CA ALA A 59 11.58 3.10 -3.17
C ALA A 59 10.12 2.74 -3.54
N GLU A 60 9.56 1.67 -2.96
CA GLU A 60 8.13 1.31 -3.08
C GLU A 60 7.25 2.01 -2.02
N PHE A 61 7.83 2.73 -1.06
CA PHE A 61 7.08 3.34 0.04
C PHE A 61 6.34 4.60 -0.39
N ASP A 62 5.18 4.82 0.21
CA ASP A 62 4.60 6.16 0.33
C ASP A 62 4.93 6.74 1.71
N GLU A 63 4.42 7.95 1.97
CA GLU A 63 4.76 8.73 3.15
C GLU A 63 4.38 8.03 4.47
N GLU A 64 3.23 7.35 4.53
CA GLU A 64 2.80 6.64 5.74
C GLU A 64 3.73 5.47 6.07
N VAL A 65 4.04 4.62 5.08
CA VAL A 65 4.93 3.47 5.27
C VAL A 65 6.35 3.95 5.59
N TYR A 66 6.84 4.99 4.90
CA TYR A 66 8.14 5.59 5.18
C TYR A 66 8.24 6.10 6.62
N HIS A 67 7.25 6.85 7.10
CA HIS A 67 7.28 7.38 8.46
C HIS A 67 7.19 6.27 9.51
N LEU A 68 6.40 5.22 9.27
CA LEU A 68 6.36 4.04 10.14
C LEU A 68 7.73 3.35 10.21
N VAL A 69 8.39 3.14 9.07
CA VAL A 69 9.71 2.50 9.01
C VAL A 69 10.77 3.38 9.67
N LYS A 70 10.78 4.68 9.37
CA LYS A 70 11.70 5.65 9.98
C LYS A 70 11.53 5.70 11.49
N PHE A 71 10.30 5.80 11.98
CA PHE A 71 10.01 5.73 13.41
C PHE A 71 10.51 4.42 14.02
N THR A 72 10.30 3.29 13.34
CA THR A 72 10.77 1.97 13.81
C THR A 72 12.30 1.93 13.93
N VAL A 73 13.02 2.50 12.96
CA VAL A 73 14.48 2.63 12.98
C VAL A 73 14.92 3.51 14.16
N ASP A 74 14.28 4.66 14.35
CA ASP A 74 14.59 5.60 15.44
C ASP A 74 14.32 5.01 16.83
N GLN A 75 13.38 4.07 16.95
CA GLN A 75 13.09 3.32 18.18
C GLN A 75 13.99 2.09 18.39
N GLY A 76 15.05 1.93 17.60
CA GLY A 76 16.00 0.82 17.75
C GLY A 76 15.56 -0.48 17.07
N GLY A 77 14.73 -0.39 16.03
CA GLY A 77 14.37 -1.51 15.16
C GLY A 77 13.07 -2.22 15.53
N TRP A 78 12.22 -1.65 16.38
CA TRP A 78 10.87 -2.18 16.61
C TRP A 78 9.86 -1.10 16.99
N THR A 79 8.59 -1.36 16.73
CA THR A 79 7.47 -0.47 17.07
C THR A 79 6.26 -1.28 17.53
N ASP A 80 5.39 -0.71 18.36
CA ASP A 80 4.12 -1.35 18.69
C ASP A 80 3.16 -1.34 17.49
N VAL A 81 2.10 -2.15 17.58
CA VAL A 81 1.14 -2.38 16.49
C VAL A 81 -0.25 -1.81 16.78
N SER A 82 -0.40 -0.98 17.82
CA SER A 82 -1.72 -0.54 18.30
C SER A 82 -2.51 0.29 17.28
N SER A 83 -1.82 0.99 16.38
CA SER A 83 -2.41 1.80 15.32
C SER A 83 -2.61 1.07 14.00
N LEU A 84 -2.17 -0.20 13.88
CA LEU A 84 -2.14 -0.91 12.60
C LEU A 84 -3.24 -1.97 12.48
N THR A 85 -3.80 -2.10 11.28
CA THR A 85 -4.69 -3.21 10.92
C THR A 85 -3.92 -4.50 10.68
N ILE A 86 -4.63 -5.63 10.62
CA ILE A 86 -4.01 -6.92 10.31
C ILE A 86 -3.45 -6.90 8.88
N GLU A 87 -4.17 -6.29 7.95
CA GLU A 87 -3.80 -6.16 6.54
C GLU A 87 -2.48 -5.39 6.38
N GLN A 88 -2.33 -4.27 7.10
CA GLN A 88 -1.08 -3.50 7.13
C GLN A 88 0.09 -4.31 7.68
N ILE A 89 -0.13 -5.06 8.78
CA ILE A 89 0.89 -5.93 9.38
C ILE A 89 1.32 -7.05 8.41
N LEU A 90 0.36 -7.68 7.74
CA LEU A 90 0.63 -8.74 6.77
C LEU A 90 1.33 -8.19 5.53
N TYR A 91 0.94 -7.01 5.04
CA TYR A 91 1.61 -6.34 3.93
C TYR A 91 3.09 -6.09 4.25
N LEU A 92 3.39 -5.48 5.39
CA LEU A 92 4.77 -5.16 5.79
C LEU A 92 5.64 -6.42 5.95
N ARG A 93 5.06 -7.50 6.49
CA ARG A 93 5.72 -8.81 6.59
C ARG A 93 5.99 -9.41 5.22
N ASP A 94 4.99 -9.40 4.33
CA ASP A 94 5.10 -10.01 3.00
C ASP A 94 6.10 -9.27 2.11
N ARG A 95 6.35 -7.99 2.38
CA ARG A 95 7.45 -7.21 1.77
C ARG A 95 8.82 -7.47 2.40
N GLY A 96 8.87 -8.21 3.51
CA GLY A 96 10.09 -8.50 4.24
C GLY A 96 10.68 -7.30 4.99
N ILE A 97 9.88 -6.26 5.27
CA ILE A 97 10.34 -5.01 5.89
C ILE A 97 10.26 -5.12 7.42
N LEU A 98 9.05 -5.44 7.92
CA LEU A 98 8.76 -5.52 9.34
C LEU A 98 8.04 -6.83 9.66
N PHE A 99 8.47 -7.50 10.73
CA PHE A 99 8.00 -8.84 11.09
C PHE A 99 7.22 -8.81 12.41
N PRO A 100 6.04 -9.44 12.48
CA PRO A 100 5.23 -9.47 13.71
C PRO A 100 5.86 -10.37 14.78
N GLY A 101 6.16 -9.79 15.94
CA GLY A 101 6.79 -10.46 17.08
C GLY A 101 6.22 -10.02 18.44
N ILE A 102 6.69 -10.68 19.50
CA ILE A 102 6.48 -10.25 20.89
C ILE A 102 7.83 -9.78 21.42
N VAL A 103 7.94 -8.49 21.71
CA VAL A 103 9.12 -7.82 22.30
C VAL A 103 8.69 -7.33 23.69
N ASP A 104 9.44 -7.70 24.74
CA ASP A 104 9.14 -7.34 26.14
C ASP A 104 7.67 -7.57 26.57
N GLY A 105 7.09 -8.67 26.10
CA GLY A 105 5.71 -9.06 26.40
C GLY A 105 4.63 -8.31 25.61
N ARG A 106 5.01 -7.43 24.68
CA ARG A 106 4.09 -6.63 23.85
C ARG A 106 4.14 -7.07 22.40
N LYS A 107 3.00 -7.03 21.70
CA LYS A 107 2.96 -7.23 20.25
C LYS A 107 3.64 -6.05 19.57
N ALA A 108 4.59 -6.35 18.69
CA ALA A 108 5.42 -5.37 18.01
C ALA A 108 5.72 -5.82 16.58
N LEU A 109 5.99 -4.86 15.72
CA LEU A 109 6.68 -5.07 14.46
C LEU A 109 8.18 -4.89 14.69
N VAL A 110 8.98 -5.80 14.15
CA VAL A 110 10.45 -5.82 14.31
C VAL A 110 11.10 -5.73 12.94
N MET A 111 12.05 -4.81 12.79
CA MET A 111 12.90 -4.66 11.62
C MET A 111 14.22 -5.42 11.85
N ALA A 112 14.69 -6.13 10.84
CA ALA A 112 16.00 -6.79 10.93
C ALA A 112 17.12 -5.75 11.03
N SER A 113 18.18 -6.03 11.80
CA SER A 113 19.35 -5.14 11.97
C SER A 113 19.97 -4.71 10.64
N GLU A 114 20.07 -5.63 9.69
CA GLU A 114 20.62 -5.40 8.36
C GLU A 114 19.76 -4.42 7.55
N PHE A 115 18.44 -4.47 7.75
CA PHE A 115 17.49 -3.55 7.15
C PHE A 115 17.51 -2.18 7.83
N VAL A 116 17.66 -2.13 9.16
CA VAL A 116 17.85 -0.87 9.90
C VAL A 116 19.06 -0.12 9.35
N GLU A 117 20.21 -0.78 9.26
CA GLU A 117 21.42 -0.19 8.69
C GLU A 117 21.24 0.22 7.22
N SER A 118 20.58 -0.62 6.41
CA SER A 118 20.35 -0.33 4.99
C SER A 118 19.46 0.88 4.80
N PHE A 119 18.42 1.03 5.63
CA PHE A 119 17.52 2.17 5.61
C PHE A 119 18.24 3.44 6.07
N GLN A 120 19.02 3.39 7.14
CA GLN A 120 19.81 4.55 7.60
C GLN A 120 20.78 5.10 6.54
N ARG A 121 21.32 4.23 5.67
CA ARG A 121 22.17 4.65 4.54
C ARG A 121 21.36 5.21 3.36
N ALA A 122 20.12 4.75 3.20
CA ALA A 122 19.22 5.16 2.11
C ALA A 122 18.42 6.43 2.44
N ASP A 123 18.15 6.66 3.73
CA ASP A 123 17.32 7.76 4.21
C ASP A 123 17.99 9.09 3.90
N GLY A 124 17.38 9.83 2.97
CA GLY A 124 17.92 11.06 2.44
C GLY A 124 16.97 11.73 1.45
N PRO A 125 17.35 12.90 0.93
CA PRO A 125 16.51 13.69 0.03
C PRO A 125 16.06 12.91 -1.21
N GLU A 126 16.93 12.09 -1.80
CA GLU A 126 16.64 11.33 -3.02
C GLU A 126 15.56 10.28 -2.80
N LEU A 127 15.63 9.53 -1.70
CA LEU A 127 14.59 8.57 -1.33
C LEU A 127 13.29 9.30 -0.98
N TYR A 128 13.36 10.43 -0.27
CA TYR A 128 12.18 11.19 0.11
C TYR A 128 11.43 11.76 -1.10
N GLU A 129 12.14 12.22 -2.14
CA GLU A 129 11.52 12.67 -3.40
C GLU A 129 10.72 11.54 -4.08
N ILE A 130 11.29 10.34 -4.14
CA ILE A 130 10.60 9.14 -4.64
C ILE A 130 9.33 8.87 -3.84
N ILE A 131 9.41 8.97 -2.51
CA ILE A 131 8.28 8.71 -1.61
C ILE A 131 7.16 9.73 -1.80
N GLN A 132 7.49 11.00 -2.02
CA GLN A 132 6.50 12.04 -2.31
C GLN A 132 5.79 11.77 -3.64
N GLN A 133 6.51 11.31 -4.66
CA GLN A 133 5.90 10.91 -5.92
C GLN A 133 4.96 9.71 -5.74
N ASN A 134 5.38 8.67 -5.02
CA ASN A 134 4.54 7.52 -4.72
C ASN A 134 3.27 7.93 -3.94
N THR A 135 3.41 8.84 -2.97
CA THR A 135 2.29 9.38 -2.18
C THR A 135 1.29 10.12 -3.06
N ASN A 136 1.78 10.90 -4.03
CA ASN A 136 0.91 11.56 -5.01
C ASN A 136 0.17 10.54 -5.88
N TRP A 137 0.81 9.45 -6.31
CA TRP A 137 0.12 8.38 -7.04
C TRP A 137 -0.96 7.71 -6.19
N VAL A 138 -0.65 7.37 -4.93
CA VAL A 138 -1.62 6.79 -3.98
C VAL A 138 -2.86 7.67 -3.89
N ARG A 139 -2.69 8.97 -3.65
CA ARG A 139 -3.79 9.93 -3.54
C ARG A 139 -4.55 10.09 -4.86
N LEU A 140 -3.85 10.13 -5.99
CA LEU A 140 -4.48 10.26 -7.30
C LEU A 140 -5.36 9.05 -7.63
N ILE A 141 -4.86 7.82 -7.42
CA ILE A 141 -5.61 6.58 -7.63
C ILE A 141 -6.86 6.54 -6.75
N GLN A 142 -6.72 6.87 -5.46
CA GLN A 142 -7.84 6.88 -4.53
C GLN A 142 -8.88 7.94 -4.92
N GLY A 143 -8.46 9.14 -5.30
CA GLY A 143 -9.37 10.21 -5.73
C GLY A 143 -10.10 9.91 -7.04
N LEU A 144 -9.40 9.30 -8.00
CA LEU A 144 -10.01 8.83 -9.24
C LEU A 144 -11.10 7.80 -8.97
N LEU A 145 -10.82 6.79 -8.15
CA LEU A 145 -11.81 5.77 -7.80
C LEU A 145 -12.93 6.35 -6.93
N TYR A 146 -12.66 7.32 -6.07
CA TYR A 146 -13.68 8.02 -5.28
C TYR A 146 -14.75 8.66 -6.18
N TYR A 147 -14.33 9.36 -7.24
CA TYR A 147 -15.27 10.05 -8.13
C TYR A 147 -15.85 9.17 -9.24
N TYR A 148 -15.05 8.28 -9.82
CA TYR A 148 -15.46 7.49 -10.98
C TYR A 148 -16.04 6.12 -10.62
N GLY A 149 -15.81 5.63 -9.39
CA GLY A 149 -16.31 4.35 -8.90
C GLY A 149 -15.56 3.15 -9.48
N VAL A 150 -15.38 3.08 -10.80
CA VAL A 150 -14.61 2.04 -11.50
C VAL A 150 -13.67 2.64 -12.54
N LEU A 151 -12.55 1.98 -12.78
CA LEU A 151 -11.58 2.35 -13.79
C LEU A 151 -10.98 1.10 -14.44
N THR A 152 -10.95 1.07 -15.78
CA THR A 152 -10.18 0.07 -16.51
C THR A 152 -8.67 0.39 -16.46
N PRO A 153 -7.80 -0.60 -16.73
CA PRO A 153 -6.35 -0.34 -16.83
C PRO A 153 -5.99 0.76 -17.84
N GLU A 154 -6.70 0.82 -18.97
CA GLU A 154 -6.50 1.83 -20.02
C GLU A 154 -6.89 3.22 -19.51
N GLN A 155 -8.05 3.35 -18.88
CA GLN A 155 -8.53 4.63 -18.33
C GLN A 155 -7.62 5.15 -17.23
N LEU A 156 -7.19 4.27 -16.32
CA LEU A 156 -6.23 4.62 -15.28
C LEU A 156 -4.91 5.11 -15.90
N THR A 157 -4.38 4.38 -16.87
CA THR A 157 -3.13 4.75 -17.57
C THR A 157 -3.28 6.11 -18.28
N GLU A 158 -4.40 6.33 -18.97
CA GLU A 158 -4.68 7.58 -19.67
C GLU A 158 -4.75 8.77 -18.70
N GLU A 159 -5.45 8.63 -17.57
CA GLU A 159 -5.53 9.69 -16.55
C GLU A 159 -4.16 10.02 -15.93
N LEU A 160 -3.30 9.01 -15.75
CA LEU A 160 -1.96 9.21 -15.20
C LEU A 160 -1.01 9.88 -16.19
N LEU A 161 -1.08 9.49 -17.47
CA LEU A 161 -0.28 10.08 -18.55
C LEU A 161 -0.69 11.53 -18.83
N LYS A 162 -1.99 11.83 -18.88
CA LYS A 162 -2.52 13.20 -19.07
C LYS A 162 -2.00 14.19 -18.02
N ARG A 163 -1.66 13.69 -16.84
CA ARG A 163 -1.24 14.49 -15.69
C ARG A 163 0.27 14.52 -15.51
N GLU A 164 1.02 13.96 -16.47
CA GLU A 164 2.48 13.85 -16.45
C GLU A 164 3.02 13.22 -15.15
N THR A 165 2.22 12.34 -14.55
CA THR A 165 2.56 11.78 -13.23
C THR A 165 3.47 10.56 -13.32
N ILE A 166 3.56 9.91 -14.48
CA ILE A 166 4.28 8.64 -14.69
C ILE A 166 5.07 8.70 -16.00
N ASP A 167 6.35 8.29 -15.94
CA ASP A 167 7.17 7.96 -17.12
C ASP A 167 7.15 6.44 -17.37
N VAL A 168 7.48 6.01 -18.59
CA VAL A 168 7.69 4.59 -18.96
C VAL A 168 8.70 3.92 -18.02
N GLY A 169 9.70 4.65 -17.55
CA GLY A 169 10.67 4.17 -16.56
C GLY A 169 10.06 3.76 -15.22
N ASP A 170 8.87 4.29 -14.90
CA ASP A 170 8.22 4.12 -13.60
C ASP A 170 7.23 2.97 -13.53
N ILE A 171 6.89 2.32 -14.65
CA ILE A 171 5.80 1.33 -14.73
C ILE A 171 5.91 0.23 -13.67
N GLN A 172 7.12 -0.31 -13.45
CA GLN A 172 7.31 -1.35 -12.43
C GLN A 172 7.09 -0.82 -11.01
N ARG A 173 7.59 0.38 -10.69
CA ARG A 173 7.39 1.02 -9.39
C ARG A 173 5.93 1.38 -9.18
N PHE A 174 5.27 1.92 -10.19
CA PHE A 174 3.84 2.23 -10.16
C PHE A 174 2.99 0.99 -9.88
N ALA A 175 3.29 -0.15 -10.53
CA ALA A 175 2.60 -1.41 -10.24
C ALA A 175 2.77 -1.85 -8.77
N ARG A 176 3.90 -1.54 -8.13
CA ARG A 176 4.11 -1.81 -6.70
C ARG A 176 3.32 -0.86 -5.81
N VAL A 177 3.22 0.42 -6.21
CA VAL A 177 2.40 1.41 -5.51
C VAL A 177 0.91 1.06 -5.63
N LEU A 178 0.43 0.57 -6.77
CA LEU A 178 -0.91 0.01 -6.87
C LEU A 178 -1.13 -1.13 -5.87
N GLU A 179 -0.20 -2.08 -5.78
CA GLU A 179 -0.31 -3.16 -4.80
C GLU A 179 -0.30 -2.65 -3.35
N LEU A 180 0.42 -1.56 -3.04
CA LEU A 180 0.36 -0.85 -1.76
C LEU A 180 -1.06 -0.32 -1.50
N VAL A 181 -1.65 0.42 -2.44
CA VAL A 181 -3.02 0.96 -2.32
C VAL A 181 -4.03 -0.17 -2.07
N GLN A 182 -3.91 -1.27 -2.78
CA GLN A 182 -4.82 -2.40 -2.65
C GLN A 182 -4.66 -3.14 -1.32
N ARG A 183 -3.43 -3.51 -0.95
CA ARG A 183 -3.19 -4.48 0.13
C ARG A 183 -2.96 -3.82 1.49
N TYR A 184 -2.39 -2.62 1.52
CA TYR A 184 -2.11 -1.90 2.77
C TYR A 184 -3.30 -1.03 3.18
N TYR A 185 -3.81 -0.21 2.26
CA TYR A 185 -4.95 0.67 2.53
C TYR A 185 -6.30 -0.01 2.33
N GLY A 186 -6.33 -1.12 1.58
CA GLY A 186 -7.59 -1.75 1.21
C GLY A 186 -8.43 -0.85 0.31
N ALA A 187 -7.91 0.22 -0.31
CA ALA A 187 -8.74 1.31 -0.81
C ALA A 187 -9.60 0.96 -2.03
N TYR A 188 -9.33 -0.17 -2.68
CA TYR A 188 -10.09 -0.64 -3.83
C TYR A 188 -10.10 -2.17 -3.93
N GLN A 189 -11.03 -2.68 -4.73
CA GLN A 189 -11.10 -4.07 -5.16
C GLN A 189 -10.74 -4.18 -6.64
N ALA A 190 -10.02 -5.24 -7.00
CA ALA A 190 -9.81 -5.61 -8.40
C ALA A 190 -10.97 -6.50 -8.87
N PHE A 191 -11.37 -6.33 -10.11
CA PHE A 191 -12.34 -7.17 -10.81
C PHE A 191 -11.87 -7.38 -12.27
N ASP A 192 -12.57 -8.21 -13.04
CA ASP A 192 -12.13 -8.59 -14.39
C ASP A 192 -11.97 -7.38 -15.33
N GLY A 193 -12.77 -6.32 -15.14
CA GLY A 193 -12.73 -5.10 -15.94
C GLY A 193 -11.75 -4.03 -15.45
N GLY A 194 -11.15 -4.18 -14.27
CA GLY A 194 -10.19 -3.21 -13.74
C GLY A 194 -10.22 -3.05 -12.22
N LEU A 195 -10.24 -1.80 -11.76
CA LEU A 195 -10.24 -1.41 -10.35
C LEU A 195 -11.57 -0.75 -9.98
N ALA A 196 -12.08 -1.03 -8.79
CA ALA A 196 -13.31 -0.46 -8.29
C ALA A 196 -13.12 0.07 -6.87
N HIS A 197 -13.69 1.23 -6.59
CA HIS A 197 -13.81 1.75 -5.24
C HIS A 197 -14.52 0.73 -4.34
N LEU A 198 -14.07 0.60 -3.09
CA LEU A 198 -14.61 -0.41 -2.15
C LEU A 198 -16.12 -0.34 -1.94
N ALA A 199 -16.72 0.84 -2.06
CA ALA A 199 -18.15 1.03 -1.88
C ALA A 199 -19.00 0.49 -3.05
N VAL A 200 -18.39 0.13 -4.18
CA VAL A 200 -19.10 -0.40 -5.35
C VAL A 200 -19.42 -1.88 -5.12
N SER A 201 -20.69 -2.21 -4.90
CA SER A 201 -21.09 -3.59 -4.59
C SER A 201 -21.04 -4.55 -5.79
N ASN A 202 -21.24 -4.04 -7.01
CA ASN A 202 -21.18 -4.83 -8.24
C ASN A 202 -20.43 -4.05 -9.34
N PRO A 203 -19.09 -4.14 -9.37
CA PRO A 203 -18.26 -3.42 -10.34
C PRO A 203 -18.56 -3.77 -11.79
N ASP A 204 -18.81 -5.05 -12.09
CA ASP A 204 -19.10 -5.53 -13.44
C ASP A 204 -20.37 -4.90 -14.03
N ASP A 205 -21.44 -4.80 -13.23
CA ASP A 205 -22.69 -4.19 -13.68
C ASP A 205 -22.55 -2.68 -13.85
N LEU A 206 -21.82 -2.01 -12.95
CA LEU A 206 -21.53 -0.58 -13.08
C LEU A 206 -20.73 -0.28 -14.35
N GLN A 207 -19.69 -1.07 -14.63
CA GLN A 207 -18.89 -0.90 -15.84
C GLN A 207 -19.74 -1.10 -17.10
N LYS A 208 -20.56 -2.16 -17.17
CA LYS A 208 -21.47 -2.38 -18.32
C LYS A 208 -22.46 -1.23 -18.49
N GLU A 209 -22.95 -0.64 -17.40
CA GLU A 209 -23.85 0.50 -17.49
C GLU A 209 -23.14 1.76 -18.03
N LEU A 210 -21.90 2.01 -17.59
CA LEU A 210 -21.06 3.11 -18.10
C LEU A 210 -20.77 2.92 -19.60
N GLU A 211 -20.38 1.72 -20.02
CA GLU A 211 -20.14 1.37 -21.43
C GLU A 211 -21.41 1.56 -22.29
N ARG A 212 -22.58 1.16 -21.76
CA ARG A 212 -23.87 1.32 -22.46
C ARG A 212 -24.27 2.79 -22.63
N LYS A 213 -23.87 3.66 -21.71
CA LYS A 213 -24.17 5.11 -21.78
C LYS A 213 -23.33 5.84 -22.85
N GLY A 214 -22.39 5.16 -23.51
CA GLY A 214 -21.54 5.74 -24.57
C GLY A 214 -20.47 6.67 -24.01
N GLU A 215 -19.90 7.54 -24.85
CA GLU A 215 -18.90 8.56 -24.49
C GLU A 215 -19.48 9.65 -23.56
N LEU A 216 -19.88 9.28 -22.34
CA LEU A 216 -19.80 10.22 -21.24
C LEU A 216 -18.32 10.27 -20.85
N SER A 217 -17.59 11.22 -21.42
CA SER A 217 -16.26 11.54 -20.91
C SER A 217 -16.36 11.73 -19.41
N PHE A 218 -15.44 11.11 -18.66
CA PHE A 218 -15.36 11.34 -17.22
C PHE A 218 -15.33 12.84 -16.93
N TYR A 219 -15.98 13.25 -15.84
CA TYR A 219 -15.94 14.64 -15.43
C TYR A 219 -14.47 15.06 -15.21
N PRO A 220 -13.99 16.15 -15.84
CA PRO A 220 -12.56 16.45 -15.90
C PRO A 220 -12.07 17.10 -14.59
N PHE A 221 -11.95 16.32 -13.52
CA PHE A 221 -11.41 16.79 -12.25
C PHE A 221 -9.96 17.26 -12.40
N THR A 222 -9.60 18.34 -11.71
CA THR A 222 -8.21 18.79 -11.63
C THR A 222 -7.38 17.83 -10.77
N THR A 223 -6.06 17.84 -10.95
CA THR A 223 -5.17 16.99 -10.17
C THR A 223 -5.28 17.29 -8.67
N GLU A 224 -5.46 18.55 -8.29
CA GLU A 224 -5.65 18.98 -6.90
C GLU A 224 -6.95 18.43 -6.30
N GLN A 225 -8.04 18.40 -7.08
CA GLN A 225 -9.31 17.82 -6.63
C GLN A 225 -9.17 16.32 -6.37
N LEU A 226 -8.53 15.59 -7.28
CA LEU A 226 -8.31 14.15 -7.14
C LEU A 226 -7.38 13.84 -5.96
N VAL A 227 -6.24 14.52 -5.86
CA VAL A 227 -5.30 14.32 -4.76
C VAL A 227 -5.94 14.61 -3.40
N ARG A 228 -6.81 15.64 -3.33
CA ARG A 228 -7.57 15.93 -2.11
C ARG A 228 -8.60 14.85 -1.80
N ALA A 229 -9.31 14.36 -2.81
CA ALA A 229 -10.32 13.31 -2.65
C ALA A 229 -9.73 11.95 -2.26
N GLY A 230 -8.46 11.71 -2.60
CA GLY A 230 -7.73 10.51 -2.21
C GLY A 230 -7.15 10.52 -0.80
N ILE A 231 -7.40 11.55 0.01
CA ILE A 231 -7.03 11.53 1.42
C ILE A 231 -7.99 10.60 2.17
N THR A 232 -7.45 9.69 2.96
CA THR A 232 -8.27 8.77 3.77
C THR A 232 -9.25 9.54 4.67
N GLY A 233 -10.53 9.17 4.61
CA GLY A 233 -11.59 9.85 5.35
C GLY A 233 -12.06 11.16 4.71
N TYR A 234 -11.66 11.46 3.46
CA TYR A 234 -12.20 12.58 2.71
C TYR A 234 -13.73 12.49 2.58
N LEU A 235 -14.38 13.63 2.74
CA LEU A 235 -15.80 13.79 2.53
C LEU A 235 -16.00 15.07 1.73
N ASP A 236 -16.55 14.93 0.52
CA ASP A 236 -16.90 16.09 -0.29
C ASP A 236 -18.09 16.81 0.36
N LYS A 237 -17.83 17.98 0.93
CA LYS A 237 -18.84 18.82 1.60
C LYS A 237 -19.35 19.87 0.63
N ASP A 238 -19.84 19.42 -0.52
CA ASP A 238 -20.48 20.30 -1.48
C ASP A 238 -21.79 20.88 -0.92
N GLU A 239 -22.39 21.84 -1.64
CA GLU A 239 -23.63 22.45 -1.17
C GLU A 239 -24.77 21.43 -1.01
N ALA A 240 -24.79 20.37 -1.83
CA ALA A 240 -25.81 19.33 -1.72
C ALA A 240 -25.65 18.53 -0.42
N PHE A 241 -24.42 18.13 -0.08
CA PHE A 241 -24.07 17.49 1.18
C PHE A 241 -24.41 18.39 2.37
N LEU A 242 -24.05 19.67 2.33
CA LEU A 242 -24.36 20.62 3.41
C LEU A 242 -25.87 20.78 3.59
N ARG A 243 -26.64 20.91 2.50
CA ARG A 243 -28.11 20.97 2.56
C ARG A 243 -28.70 19.70 3.15
N PHE A 244 -28.21 18.52 2.75
CA PHE A 244 -28.68 17.23 3.27
C PHE A 244 -28.29 17.01 4.74
N SER A 245 -27.06 17.34 5.12
CA SER A 245 -26.59 17.29 6.51
C SER A 245 -27.39 18.24 7.40
N THR A 246 -27.69 19.45 6.93
CA THR A 246 -28.56 20.40 7.63
C THR A 246 -29.97 19.81 7.79
N PHE A 247 -30.54 19.26 6.71
CA PHE A 247 -31.84 18.60 6.75
C PHE A 247 -31.90 17.47 7.79
N LEU A 248 -30.91 16.58 7.82
CA LEU A 248 -30.85 15.50 8.81
C LEU A 248 -30.73 16.05 10.24
N THR A 249 -29.89 17.06 10.46
CA THR A 249 -29.68 17.67 11.78
C THR A 249 -30.95 18.37 12.30
N ASP A 250 -31.71 19.02 11.40
CA ASP A 250 -32.91 19.77 11.77
C ASP A 250 -34.16 18.90 11.91
N LYS A 251 -34.24 17.77 11.18
CA LYS A 251 -35.46 16.95 11.07
C LYS A 251 -35.36 15.60 11.75
N VAL A 252 -34.15 15.07 11.95
CA VAL A 252 -33.92 13.82 12.68
C VAL A 252 -33.35 14.18 14.04
N ARG A 253 -34.23 14.47 15.01
CA ARG A 253 -33.82 14.47 16.42
C ARG A 253 -33.27 13.08 16.72
N VAL A 254 -31.97 12.99 16.99
CA VAL A 254 -31.37 11.83 17.63
C VAL A 254 -31.96 11.79 19.04
N SER A 255 -32.98 10.96 19.22
CA SER A 255 -33.48 10.51 20.52
C SER A 255 -32.73 9.28 20.97
#